data_AF-A0A7C9VJX9-F1
#
_entry.id   AF-A0A7C9VJX9-F1
#
_cell.length_a   1.000
_cell.length_b   1.000
_cell.length_c   1.000
_cell.angle_alpha   90.00
_cell.angle_beta   90.00
_cell.angle_gamma   90.00
#
_symmetry.space_group_name_H-M   'P 1'
#
loop_
_entity.id
_entity.type
_entity.pdbx_description
1 polymer ?
#
loop_
_entity_poly.entity_id
_entity_poly.type
_entity_poly.pdbx_seq_one_letter_code
_entity_poly.pdbx_strand_id
1 'polypeptide(L)' 'TPDDAISRLPETSALRRCLEQIERPRRDAVVLAYAHGMSHGELAGRLKVPLGTVKSWVRRSLTSLQECMG' A
#
# COMPACT_ATOMS: atom_id res chain seq x y z
N THR A 1 -6.61 -9.96 -4.33
CA THR A 1 -5.40 -9.88 -3.48
C THR A 1 -4.72 -8.53 -3.74
N PRO A 2 -3.73 -8.09 -2.94
CA PRO A 2 -3.05 -6.81 -3.20
C PRO A 2 -2.47 -6.70 -4.62
N ASP A 3 -1.85 -7.77 -5.11
CA ASP A 3 -1.27 -7.80 -6.46
C ASP A 3 -2.36 -7.72 -7.55
N ASP A 4 -3.54 -8.33 -7.36
CA ASP A 4 -4.66 -8.21 -8.32
C ASP A 4 -5.20 -6.78 -8.42
N ALA A 5 -5.15 -6.01 -7.34
CA ALA A 5 -5.61 -4.63 -7.35
C ALA A 5 -4.65 -3.73 -8.14
N ILE A 6 -3.34 -3.99 -8.03
CA ILE A 6 -2.31 -3.29 -8.80
C ILE A 6 -2.36 -3.67 -10.28
N SER A 7 -2.58 -4.94 -10.61
CA SER A 7 -2.62 -5.41 -12.02
C SER A 7 -3.78 -4.83 -12.84
N ARG A 8 -4.85 -4.39 -12.17
CA ARG A 8 -5.99 -3.67 -12.80
C ARG A 8 -5.64 -2.24 -13.22
N LEU A 9 -4.56 -1.68 -12.69
CA LEU A 9 -4.07 -0.38 -13.12
C LEU A 9 -3.36 -0.54 -14.48
N PRO A 10 -3.60 0.36 -15.44
CA PRO A 10 -2.87 0.38 -16.71
C PRO A 10 -1.34 0.40 -16.47
N GLU A 11 -0.56 -0.26 -17.32
CA GLU A 11 0.92 -0.23 -17.26
C GLU A 11 1.47 1.21 -17.35
N THR A 12 0.78 2.08 -18.07
CA THR A 12 1.11 3.50 -18.21
C THR A 12 0.75 4.33 -16.98
N SER A 13 0.08 3.76 -15.98
CA SER A 13 -0.32 4.43 -14.74
C SER A 13 0.90 4.84 -13.91
N ALA A 14 1.00 6.14 -13.62
CA ALA A 14 2.00 6.65 -12.67
C ALA A 14 1.83 6.00 -11.29
N LEU A 15 0.59 5.83 -10.84
CA LEU A 15 0.29 5.18 -9.57
C LEU A 15 0.83 3.74 -9.52
N ARG A 16 0.67 2.98 -10.60
CA ARG A 16 1.20 1.60 -10.66
C ARG A 16 2.72 1.57 -10.52
N ARG A 17 3.42 2.38 -11.32
CA ARG A 17 4.88 2.48 -11.25
C ARG A 17 5.37 2.90 -9.86
N CYS A 18 4.70 3.88 -9.25
CA CYS A 18 5.05 4.35 -7.91
C CYS A 18 4.76 3.31 -6.82
N LEU A 19 3.67 2.56 -6.93
CA LEU A 19 3.38 1.45 -6.03
C LEU A 19 4.43 0.34 -6.14
N GLU A 20 4.92 0.03 -7.35
CA GLU A 20 5.95 -0.98 -7.57
C GLU A 20 7.30 -0.64 -6.92
N GLN A 21 7.60 0.65 -6.71
CA GLN A 21 8.80 1.11 -6.00
C GLN A 21 8.73 0.93 -4.46
N ILE A 22 7.54 0.66 -3.92
CA ILE A 22 7.35 0.44 -2.49
C ILE A 22 7.57 -1.04 -2.16
N GLU A 23 8.35 -1.31 -1.11
CA GLU A 23 8.55 -2.67 -0.64
C GLU A 23 7.23 -3.39 -0.37
N ARG A 24 7.16 -4.66 -0.80
CA ARG A 24 5.94 -5.45 -0.87
C ARG A 24 5.09 -5.43 0.41
N PRO A 25 5.61 -5.63 1.64
CA PRO A 25 4.78 -5.60 2.85
C PRO A 25 4.09 -4.25 3.09
N ARG A 26 4.77 -3.16 2.75
CA ARG A 26 4.24 -1.79 2.90
C ARG A 26 3.24 -1.46 1.80
N ARG A 27 3.54 -1.89 0.57
CA ARG A 27 2.63 -1.79 -0.58
C ARG A 27 1.33 -2.53 -0.32
N ASP A 28 1.42 -3.76 0.17
CA ASP A 28 0.25 -4.58 0.53
C ASP A 28 -0.61 -3.87 1.57
N ALA A 29 0.01 -3.27 2.59
CA ALA A 29 -0.72 -2.51 3.61
C ALA A 29 -1.51 -1.33 3.02
N VAL A 30 -0.90 -0.56 2.10
CA VAL A 30 -1.59 0.55 1.41
C VAL A 30 -2.71 0.04 0.53
N VAL A 31 -2.46 -0.97 -0.30
CA VAL A 31 -3.47 -1.51 -1.22
C VAL A 31 -4.65 -2.11 -0.44
N LEU A 32 -4.40 -2.85 0.63
CA LEU A 32 -5.46 -3.38 1.48
C LEU A 32 -6.23 -2.26 2.20
N ALA A 33 -5.56 -1.18 2.62
CA ALA A 33 -6.24 -0.03 3.22
C ALA A 33 -7.19 0.66 2.22
N TYR A 34 -6.71 0.97 1.02
CA TYR A 34 -7.42 1.86 0.09
C TYR A 34 -8.27 1.11 -0.95
N ALA A 35 -7.84 -0.05 -1.44
CA ALA A 35 -8.60 -0.84 -2.41
C ALA A 35 -9.55 -1.83 -1.73
N HIS A 36 -9.24 -2.29 -0.52
CA HIS A 36 -10.06 -3.24 0.23
C HIS A 36 -10.75 -2.63 1.47
N GLY A 37 -10.52 -1.34 1.78
CA GLY A 37 -11.18 -0.65 2.88
C GLY A 37 -10.79 -1.13 4.28
N MET A 38 -9.68 -1.87 4.41
CA MET A 38 -9.26 -2.40 5.71
C MET A 38 -8.76 -1.30 6.63
N SER A 39 -9.21 -1.32 7.89
CA SER A 39 -8.69 -0.46 8.94
C SER A 39 -7.26 -0.86 9.33
N HIS A 40 -6.53 0.06 9.98
CA HIS A 40 -5.18 -0.24 10.50
C HIS A 40 -5.15 -1.43 11.48
N GLY A 41 -6.22 -1.65 12.24
CA GLY A 41 -6.35 -2.78 13.16
C GLY A 41 -6.48 -4.12 12.43
N GLU A 42 -7.34 -4.16 11.42
CA GLU A 42 -7.52 -5.36 10.59
C GLU A 42 -6.25 -5.68 9.79
N LEU A 43 -5.54 -4.65 9.31
CA LEU A 43 -4.24 -4.81 8.65
C LEU A 43 -3.20 -5.40 9.61
N ALA A 44 -3.15 -4.93 10.86
CA ALA A 44 -2.22 -5.44 11.85
C ALA A 44 -2.44 -6.94 12.12
N GLY A 45 -3.71 -7.34 12.25
CA GLY A 45 -4.09 -8.75 12.38
C GLY A 45 -3.76 -9.58 11.14
N ARG A 46 -4.11 -9.08 9.95
CA ARG A 46 -3.92 -9.79 8.68
C ARG A 46 -2.45 -9.96 8.30
N LEU A 47 -1.65 -8.90 8.47
CA LEU A 47 -0.23 -8.87 8.13
C LEU A 47 0.67 -9.38 9.26
N LYS A 48 0.09 -9.71 10.42
CA LYS A 48 0.80 -10.20 11.62
C LYS A 48 1.95 -9.28 12.05
N VAL A 49 1.69 -7.97 12.06
CA VAL A 49 2.63 -6.94 12.52
C VAL A 49 1.97 -6.00 13.52
N PRO A 50 2.72 -5.33 14.41
CA PRO A 50 2.15 -4.38 15.36
C PRO A 50 1.37 -3.24 14.68
N LEU A 51 0.32 -2.74 15.34
CA LEU A 51 -0.50 -1.62 14.84
C LEU A 51 0.35 -0.37 14.55
N GLY A 52 1.35 -0.08 15.39
CA GLY A 52 2.30 1.02 15.17
C GLY A 52 3.09 0.86 13.87
N THR A 53 3.48 -0.37 13.53
CA THR A 53 4.19 -0.69 12.28
C THR A 53 3.30 -0.42 11.08
N VAL A 54 2.05 -0.89 11.10
CA VAL A 54 1.06 -0.62 10.02
C VAL A 54 0.87 0.88 9.82
N LYS A 55 0.63 1.64 10.89
CA LYS A 55 0.46 3.09 10.81
C LYS A 55 1.69 3.76 10.18
N SER A 56 2.88 3.34 10.59
CA SER A 56 4.14 3.86 10.04
C SER A 56 4.36 3.47 8.57
N TRP A 57 3.90 2.28 8.16
CA TRP A 57 3.98 1.80 6.78
C TRP A 57 3.05 2.61 5.89
N VAL A 58 1.77 2.72 6.25
CA VAL A 58 0.78 3.49 5.50
C VAL A 58 1.23 4.93 5.35
N ARG A 59 1.63 5.59 6.45
CA ARG A 59 2.11 6.99 6.40
C ARG A 59 3.30 7.15 5.45
N ARG A 60 4.36 6.35 5.61
CA ARG A 60 5.58 6.47 4.79
C ARG A 60 5.32 6.13 3.34
N SER A 61 4.51 5.12 3.06
CA SER A 61 4.15 4.76 1.69
C SER A 61 3.35 5.85 0.99
N LEU A 62 2.42 6.53 1.67
CA LEU A 62 1.72 7.67 1.09
C LEU A 62 2.68 8.83 0.76
N THR A 63 3.65 9.11 1.65
CA THR A 63 4.71 10.07 1.36
C THR A 63 5.51 9.68 0.12
N SER A 64 5.96 8.43 0.01
CA SER A 64 6.68 7.95 -1.18
C SER A 64 5.85 8.00 -2.46
N LEU A 65 4.54 7.74 -2.39
CA LEU A 65 3.65 7.89 -3.54
C LEU A 65 3.53 9.36 -3.97
N GLN A 66 3.41 10.28 -3.01
CA GLN A 66 3.35 11.70 -3.30
C GLN A 66 4.65 12.21 -3.94
N GLU A 67 5.81 11.77 -3.44
CA GLU A 67 7.13 12.11 -3.99
C GLU A 67 7.34 11.54 -5.39
N CYS A 68 6.85 10.33 -5.68
CA CYS A 68 7.03 9.68 -6.98
C CYS A 68 6.13 10.25 -8.08
N MET A 69 4.91 10.70 -7.73
CA MET A 69 3.97 11.27 -8.70
C MET A 69 4.16 12.78 -8.92
N GLY A 70 4.88 13.44 -8.02
CA GLY A 70 5.18 14.88 -8.05
C GLY A 70 6.26 15.26 -9.04
#